data_AF-A0A8H7UKS3-F1
#
_entry.id   AF-A0A8H7UKS3-F1
#
_cell.length_a   1.000
_cell.length_b   1.000
_cell.length_c   1.000
_cell.angle_alpha   90.00
_cell.angle_beta   90.00
_cell.angle_gamma   90.00
#
_symmetry.space_group_name_H-M   'P 1'
#
loop_
_entity.id
_entity.type
_entity.pdbx_description
1 polymer ?
#
loop_
_entity_poly.entity_id
_entity_poly.type
_entity_poly.pdbx_seq_one_letter_code
_entity_poly.pdbx_strand_id
1 'polypeptide(L)'
;MEDENTFFLDIAPVKVLNWLVVYYNYGKVSKEFQQHVKRNADYMWMGPNGMMMNGTNGTQLWDLTFIAQACSEARLVEYPLFQSSILKVLEFLDDCQIKRNVPDHEKCYRHVSKGAWPFSTREYS
;
A
#
# COMPACT_ATOMS: atom_id res chain seq x y z
N MET A 1 -2.52 2.53 17.54
CA MET A 1 -1.16 2.14 17.10
C MET A 1 -1.19 1.60 15.69
N GLU A 2 -1.83 0.47 15.38
CA GLU A 2 -1.85 -0.06 14.00
C GLU A 2 -2.53 0.89 13.00
N ASP A 3 -3.70 1.43 13.35
CA ASP A 3 -4.42 2.41 12.53
C ASP A 3 -3.56 3.65 12.21
N GLU A 4 -2.80 4.14 13.19
CA GLU A 4 -1.94 5.32 13.02
C GLU A 4 -0.69 5.00 12.19
N ASN A 5 -0.12 3.81 12.39
CA ASN A 5 1.08 3.36 11.68
C ASN A 5 0.81 3.15 10.18
N THR A 6 -0.40 2.71 9.83
CA THR A 6 -0.81 2.40 8.45
C THR A 6 -1.71 3.45 7.82
N PHE A 7 -1.87 4.61 8.47
CA PHE A 7 -2.82 5.64 8.02
C PHE A 7 -4.24 5.09 7.79
N PHE A 8 -4.67 4.17 8.65
CA PHE A 8 -5.95 3.46 8.67
C PHE A 8 -6.14 2.50 7.50
N LEU A 9 -5.06 2.07 6.81
CA LEU A 9 -5.11 1.02 5.80
C LEU A 9 -5.13 -0.38 6.41
N ASP A 10 -4.41 -0.57 7.52
CA ASP A 10 -4.08 -1.86 8.13
C ASP A 10 -3.43 -2.82 7.12
N ILE A 11 -3.10 -4.03 7.57
CA ILE A 11 -2.35 -4.99 6.75
C ILE A 11 -3.18 -5.64 5.62
N ALA A 12 -4.51 -5.71 5.69
CA ALA A 12 -5.28 -6.46 4.70
C ALA A 12 -6.77 -6.11 4.78
N PRO A 13 -7.63 -6.62 3.89
CA PRO A 13 -9.08 -6.38 3.95
C PRO A 13 -9.72 -6.84 5.26
N VAL A 14 -9.06 -7.72 6.03
CA VAL A 14 -9.44 -8.06 7.41
C VAL A 14 -9.46 -6.85 8.36
N LYS A 15 -8.97 -5.68 7.92
CA LYS A 15 -9.13 -4.38 8.60
C LYS A 15 -10.54 -4.06 9.04
N VAL A 16 -11.54 -4.66 8.39
CA VAL A 16 -12.95 -4.51 8.76
C VAL A 16 -13.19 -4.83 10.25
N LEU A 17 -12.35 -5.66 10.86
CA LEU A 17 -12.37 -5.92 12.30
C LEU A 17 -11.86 -4.72 13.12
N ASN A 18 -10.74 -4.09 12.73
CA ASN A 18 -10.24 -2.86 13.38
C ASN A 18 -11.27 -1.73 13.26
N TRP A 19 -11.85 -1.57 12.08
CA TRP A 19 -12.94 -0.62 11.82
C TRP A 19 -14.16 -0.86 12.73
N LEU A 20 -14.55 -2.13 12.94
CA LEU A 20 -15.65 -2.49 13.84
C LEU A 20 -15.33 -2.20 15.30
N VAL A 21 -14.10 -2.48 15.75
CA VAL A 21 -13.62 -2.14 17.11
C VAL A 21 -13.66 -0.63 17.32
N VAL A 22 -13.20 0.15 16.34
CA VAL A 22 -13.24 1.61 16.40
C VAL A 22 -14.67 2.13 16.43
N TYR A 23 -15.56 1.57 15.61
CA TYR A 23 -16.99 1.92 15.64
C TYR A 23 -17.61 1.68 17.02
N TYR A 24 -17.36 0.51 17.60
CA TYR A 24 -17.93 0.12 18.89
C TYR A 24 -17.46 1.05 20.02
N ASN A 25 -16.18 1.40 20.05
CA ASN A 25 -15.61 2.20 21.13
C ASN A 25 -15.82 3.71 20.96
N TYR A 26 -15.75 4.23 19.73
CA TYR A 26 -15.75 5.68 19.48
C TYR A 26 -16.98 6.19 18.71
N GLY A 27 -17.77 5.28 18.12
CA GLY A 27 -18.98 5.62 17.38
C GLY A 27 -18.73 6.15 15.96
N LYS A 28 -19.82 6.26 15.19
CA LYS A 28 -19.81 6.61 13.76
C LYS A 28 -19.21 7.98 13.44
N VAL A 29 -19.35 8.93 14.35
CA VAL A 29 -18.95 10.33 14.13
C VAL A 29 -17.51 10.61 14.53
N SER A 30 -16.83 9.62 15.13
CA SER A 30 -15.43 9.74 15.54
C SER A 30 -14.51 9.92 14.34
N LYS A 31 -13.40 10.63 14.58
CA LYS A 31 -12.38 10.87 13.55
C LYS A 31 -11.79 9.55 13.07
N GLU A 32 -11.51 8.64 13.99
CA GLU A 32 -10.92 7.32 13.80
C GLU A 32 -11.79 6.49 12.85
N PHE A 33 -13.09 6.39 13.13
CA PHE A 33 -14.02 5.66 12.28
C PHE A 33 -14.10 6.27 10.87
N GLN A 34 -14.16 7.61 10.77
CA GLN A 34 -14.22 8.30 9.49
C GLN A 34 -12.96 8.07 8.65
N GLN A 35 -11.78 7.96 9.25
CA GLN A 35 -10.55 7.66 8.51
C GLN A 35 -10.56 6.22 7.96
N HIS A 36 -11.02 5.23 8.73
CA HIS A 36 -11.18 3.87 8.19
C HIS A 36 -12.14 3.83 7.00
N VAL A 37 -13.28 4.55 7.07
CA VAL A 37 -14.28 4.59 5.98
C VAL A 37 -13.68 5.18 4.71
N LYS A 38 -12.89 6.26 4.81
CA LYS A 38 -12.20 6.85 3.63
C LYS A 38 -11.29 5.85 2.94
N ARG A 39 -10.65 4.97 3.71
CA ARG A 39 -9.73 3.94 3.23
C ARG A 39 -10.41 2.69 2.65
N ASN A 40 -11.74 2.59 2.68
CA ASN A 40 -12.44 1.43 2.12
C ASN A 40 -12.22 1.31 0.61
N ALA A 41 -12.18 2.45 -0.10
CA ALA A 41 -11.98 2.47 -1.55
C ALA A 41 -10.63 1.90 -1.97
N ASP A 42 -9.60 1.98 -1.12
CA ASP A 42 -8.25 1.45 -1.41
C ASP A 42 -8.24 -0.08 -1.60
N TYR A 43 -9.25 -0.78 -1.07
CA TYR A 43 -9.42 -2.22 -1.22
C TYR A 43 -10.45 -2.60 -2.28
N MET A 44 -11.21 -1.66 -2.83
CA MET A 44 -12.28 -1.96 -3.79
C MET A 44 -11.78 -1.87 -5.22
N TRP A 45 -12.07 -2.90 -6.03
CA TRP A 45 -11.68 -2.96 -7.43
C TRP A 45 -12.87 -3.33 -8.32
N MET A 46 -13.04 -2.58 -9.41
CA MET A 46 -14.03 -2.87 -10.45
C MET A 46 -13.44 -3.84 -11.47
N GLY A 47 -13.81 -5.11 -11.36
CA GLY A 47 -13.44 -6.13 -12.34
C GLY A 47 -14.55 -6.40 -13.36
N PRO A 48 -14.28 -7.30 -14.34
CA PRO A 48 -15.27 -7.71 -15.35
C PRO A 48 -16.57 -8.30 -14.75
N ASN A 49 -16.48 -8.88 -13.56
CA ASN A 49 -17.60 -9.49 -12.84
C ASN A 49 -18.21 -8.56 -11.76
N GLY A 50 -17.86 -7.27 -11.76
CA GLY A 50 -18.32 -6.28 -10.79
C GLY A 50 -17.26 -5.89 -9.75
N MET A 51 -17.72 -5.19 -8.71
CA MET A 51 -16.86 -4.70 -7.63
C MET A 51 -16.48 -5.84 -6.68
N MET A 52 -15.19 -6.01 -6.43
CA MET A 52 -14.64 -6.98 -5.47
C MET A 52 -13.67 -6.30 -4.51
N MET A 53 -13.40 -6.96 -3.39
CA MET A 53 -12.39 -6.53 -2.43
C MET A 53 -11.06 -7.25 -2.69
N ASN A 54 -9.97 -6.49 -2.78
CA ASN A 54 -8.62 -7.00 -2.98
C ASN A 54 -8.06 -7.61 -1.68
N GLY A 55 -7.11 -8.54 -1.81
CA GLY A 55 -6.41 -9.17 -0.67
C GLY A 55 -5.43 -8.25 0.07
N THR A 56 -5.09 -7.12 -0.54
CA THR A 56 -4.28 -6.00 -0.04
C THR A 56 -4.87 -4.71 -0.63
N ASN A 57 -4.30 -3.53 -0.38
CA ASN A 57 -4.68 -2.32 -1.12
C ASN A 57 -4.13 -2.29 -2.57
N GLY A 58 -3.74 -3.45 -3.10
CA GLY A 58 -3.19 -3.64 -4.45
C GLY A 58 -1.85 -4.37 -4.46
N THR A 59 -1.32 -4.57 -5.66
CA THR A 59 -0.05 -5.27 -5.95
C THR A 59 0.95 -4.34 -6.65
N GLN A 60 0.75 -3.02 -6.51
CA GLN A 60 1.36 -2.01 -7.39
C GLN A 60 2.88 -2.12 -7.46
N LEU A 61 3.55 -2.14 -6.31
CA LEU A 61 5.00 -2.24 -6.26
C LEU A 61 5.51 -3.62 -6.65
N TRP A 62 4.85 -4.68 -6.18
CA TRP A 62 5.17 -6.05 -6.56
C TRP A 62 5.16 -6.24 -8.08
N ASP A 63 4.05 -5.89 -8.74
CA ASP A 63 3.91 -6.03 -10.19
C ASP A 63 4.91 -5.15 -10.94
N LEU A 64 5.08 -3.89 -10.50
CA LEU A 64 6.01 -2.96 -11.14
C LEU A 64 7.46 -3.43 -11.06
N THR A 65 7.89 -3.99 -9.93
CA THR A 65 9.27 -4.51 -9.78
C THR A 65 9.55 -5.69 -10.71
N PHE A 66 8.56 -6.55 -10.97
CA PHE A 66 8.71 -7.62 -11.94
C PHE A 66 8.66 -7.11 -13.38
N ILE A 67 7.78 -6.16 -13.69
CA ILE A 67 7.75 -5.50 -15.00
C ILE A 67 9.09 -4.82 -15.28
N ALA A 68 9.68 -4.13 -14.30
CA ALA A 68 10.98 -3.47 -14.43
C ALA A 68 12.08 -4.47 -14.81
N GLN A 69 12.14 -5.60 -14.10
CA GLN A 69 13.09 -6.67 -14.39
C GLN A 69 12.87 -7.26 -15.78
N ALA A 70 11.62 -7.57 -16.15
CA ALA A 70 11.29 -8.09 -17.47
C ALA A 70 11.68 -7.12 -18.60
N CYS A 71 11.42 -5.82 -18.43
CA CYS A 71 11.82 -4.78 -19.38
C CYS A 71 13.35 -4.68 -19.53
N SER A 72 14.09 -4.83 -18.43
CA SER A 72 15.55 -4.83 -18.44
C SER A 72 16.10 -6.05 -19.19
N GLU A 73 15.64 -7.25 -18.84
CA GLU A 73 16.07 -8.52 -19.46
C GLU A 73 15.71 -8.60 -20.95
N ALA A 74 14.55 -8.08 -21.33
CA ALA A 74 14.13 -7.97 -22.73
C ALA A 74 14.82 -6.81 -23.48
N ARG A 75 15.76 -6.09 -22.83
CA ARG A 75 16.49 -4.94 -23.38
C ARG A 75 15.59 -3.80 -23.86
N LEU A 76 14.35 -3.73 -23.37
CA LEU A 76 13.41 -2.65 -23.70
C LEU A 76 13.94 -1.29 -23.21
N VAL A 77 14.75 -1.30 -22.15
CA VAL A 77 15.41 -0.12 -21.58
C VAL A 77 16.36 0.59 -22.56
N GLU A 78 16.83 -0.09 -23.62
CA GLU A 78 17.73 0.48 -24.62
C GLU A 78 17.00 1.23 -25.74
N TYR A 79 15.68 1.03 -25.87
CA TYR A 79 14.88 1.66 -26.93
C TYR A 79 14.36 3.02 -26.47
N PRO A 80 14.64 4.12 -27.21
CA PRO A 80 14.19 5.46 -26.84
C PRO A 80 12.67 5.58 -26.66
N LEU A 81 11.89 4.74 -27.36
CA LEU A 81 10.44 4.69 -27.24
C LEU A 81 9.97 4.41 -25.81
N PHE A 82 10.69 3.60 -25.03
CA PHE A 82 10.28 3.18 -23.68
C PHE A 82 10.92 4.02 -22.57
N GLN A 83 11.87 4.91 -22.89
CA GLN A 83 12.64 5.66 -21.90
C GLN A 83 11.76 6.43 -20.90
N SER A 84 10.69 7.07 -21.37
CA SER A 84 9.77 7.82 -20.51
C SER A 84 9.03 6.91 -19.51
N SER A 85 8.62 5.71 -19.94
CA SER A 85 7.99 4.71 -19.06
C SER A 85 8.98 4.16 -18.04
N ILE A 86 10.22 3.87 -18.46
CA ILE A 86 11.27 3.39 -17.55
C ILE A 86 11.62 4.43 -16.48
N LEU A 87 11.69 5.72 -16.84
CA LEU A 87 11.91 6.78 -15.85
C LEU A 87 10.79 6.85 -14.81
N LYS A 88 9.52 6.70 -15.23
CA LYS A 88 8.38 6.65 -14.31
C LYS A 88 8.39 5.41 -13.40
N VAL A 89 8.88 4.28 -13.92
CA VAL A 89 9.09 3.07 -13.10
C VAL A 89 10.09 3.38 -11.98
N LEU A 90 11.23 3.99 -12.31
CA LEU A 90 12.25 4.37 -11.32
C LEU A 90 11.72 5.39 -10.30
N GLU A 91 10.96 6.39 -10.76
CA GLU A 91 10.30 7.38 -9.89
C GLU A 91 9.36 6.70 -8.90
N PHE A 92 8.49 5.79 -9.37
CA PHE A 92 7.58 5.06 -8.49
C PHE A 92 8.30 4.16 -7.48
N LEU A 93 9.41 3.52 -7.88
CA LEU A 93 10.24 2.72 -6.98
C LEU A 93 10.84 3.59 -5.86
N ASP A 94 11.33 4.79 -6.17
CA ASP A 94 11.87 5.71 -5.17
C ASP A 94 10.78 6.25 -4.23
N ASP A 95 9.62 6.60 -4.79
CA ASP A 95 8.45 7.07 -4.03
C ASP A 95 7.94 6.02 -3.06
N CYS A 96 7.99 4.74 -3.44
CA CYS A 96 7.55 3.62 -2.62
C CYS A 96 8.53 3.21 -1.52
N GLN A 97 9.79 3.67 -1.56
CA GLN A 97 10.75 3.33 -0.53
C GLN A 97 10.33 3.92 0.82
N ILE A 98 10.37 3.09 1.86
CA ILE A 98 10.02 3.47 3.21
C ILE A 98 11.15 4.33 3.79
N LYS A 99 10.90 5.62 3.98
CA LYS A 99 11.96 6.58 4.39
C LYS A 99 12.16 6.65 5.92
N ARG A 100 11.28 6.05 6.73
CA ARG A 100 11.33 6.04 8.20
C ARG A 100 10.72 4.77 8.79
N ASN A 101 11.16 4.38 9.98
CA ASN A 101 10.43 3.40 10.79
C ASN A 101 9.17 4.04 11.39
N VAL A 102 8.16 3.23 11.68
CA VAL A 102 6.98 3.68 12.42
C VAL A 102 7.34 4.00 13.88
N PRO A 103 6.68 4.99 14.53
CA PRO A 103 6.89 5.27 15.95
C PRO A 103 6.64 4.01 16.79
N ASP A 104 7.42 3.84 17.86
CA ASP A 104 7.25 2.73 18.81
C ASP A 104 7.20 1.33 18.16
N HIS A 105 7.86 1.13 17.00
CA HIS A 105 7.84 -0.14 16.27
C HIS A 105 8.16 -1.36 17.14
N GLU A 106 9.14 -1.25 18.05
CA GLU A 106 9.48 -2.32 19.01
C GLU A 106 8.33 -2.68 19.95
N LYS A 107 7.57 -1.68 20.45
CA LYS A 107 6.42 -1.91 21.34
C LYS A 107 5.21 -2.46 20.59
N CYS A 108 5.14 -2.19 19.29
CA CYS A 108 4.08 -2.64 18.40
C CYS A 108 4.42 -3.97 17.69
N TYR A 109 5.54 -4.61 18.03
CA TYR A 109 6.04 -5.83 17.37
C TYR A 109 6.19 -5.67 15.85
N ARG A 110 6.50 -4.46 15.39
CA ARG A 110 6.75 -4.14 13.97
C ARG A 110 8.23 -4.28 13.65
N HIS A 111 8.53 -4.89 12.51
CA HIS A 111 9.89 -5.01 12.00
C HIS A 111 10.45 -3.63 11.57
N VAL A 112 11.78 -3.46 11.67
CA VAL A 112 12.48 -2.28 11.12
C VAL A 112 12.27 -2.22 9.61
N SER A 113 11.71 -1.13 9.10
CA SER A 113 11.28 -1.02 7.70
C SER A 113 11.94 0.14 6.93
N LYS A 114 12.67 1.04 7.60
CA LYS A 114 13.41 2.12 6.93
C LYS A 114 14.38 1.55 5.89
N GLY A 115 14.25 2.01 4.65
CA GLY A 115 15.03 1.59 3.50
C GLY A 115 14.43 0.41 2.73
N ALA A 116 13.38 -0.23 3.26
CA ALA A 116 12.68 -1.32 2.60
C ALA A 116 11.56 -0.82 1.67
N TRP A 117 10.90 -1.78 1.02
CA TRP A 117 9.80 -1.58 0.09
C TRP A 117 8.63 -2.49 0.50
N PRO A 118 7.38 -1.97 0.56
CA PRO A 118 6.20 -2.77 0.88
C PRO A 118 5.74 -3.62 -0.31
N PHE A 119 4.70 -4.42 -0.13
CA PHE A 119 4.13 -5.19 -1.25
C PHE A 119 3.38 -4.31 -2.28
N SER A 120 2.69 -3.28 -1.80
CA SER A 120 1.72 -2.50 -2.58
C SER A 120 2.13 -1.03 -2.74
N THR A 121 1.94 -0.20 -1.72
CA THR A 121 2.23 1.23 -1.70
C THR A 121 2.97 1.62 -0.42
N ARG A 122 3.68 2.74 -0.40
CA ARG A 122 4.43 3.21 0.79
C ARG A 122 3.58 3.29 2.06
N GLU A 123 2.30 3.61 1.95
CA GLU A 123 1.40 3.78 3.10
C GLU A 123 1.01 2.45 3.76
N TYR A 124 1.25 1.33 3.08
CA TYR A 124 0.91 -0.02 3.54
C TYR A 124 1.95 -0.61 4.53
N SER A 125 3.05 0.10 4.82
CA SER A 125 4.13 -0.35 5.71
C SER A 125 4.09 0.24 7.11
#